data_AF-A0AB34QNW7-F1
#
_entry.id   AF-A0AB34QNW7-F1
#
_cell.length_a   1.000
_cell.length_b   1.000
_cell.length_c   1.000
_cell.angle_alpha   90.00
_cell.angle_beta   90.00
_cell.angle_gamma   90.00
#
_symmetry.space_group_name_H-M   'P 1'
#
loop_
_entity.id
_entity.type
_entity.pdbx_description
1 polymer ?
#
loop_
_entity_poly.entity_id
_entity_poly.type
_entity_poly.pdbx_seq_one_letter_code
_entity_poly.pdbx_strand_id
1 'polypeptide(L)'
;MSKDLGIFSLFTVSLSAMGFLFGGAGNLLMILVTLMAIELICSSLRESLTGQLTMKRFSTRLVRKIVTVSLISMAHFFDVMLKTNGMIKDLAIIFYIIYESYQIVSTANALGIPIPQLFIDVLDMLKNKLRKKP
;
A
#
# COMPACT_ATOMS: atom_id res chain seq x y z
N MET A 1 -22.14 -3.39 28.00
CA MET A 1 -21.94 -4.86 27.94
C MET A 1 -22.29 -5.47 26.58
N SER A 2 -23.49 -5.26 26.00
CA SER A 2 -23.81 -5.82 24.66
C SER A 2 -23.10 -5.13 23.49
N LYS A 3 -22.91 -3.80 23.56
CA LYS A 3 -22.19 -3.03 22.51
C LYS A 3 -20.68 -3.31 22.51
N ASP A 4 -20.08 -3.46 23.69
CA ASP A 4 -18.65 -3.76 23.83
C ASP A 4 -18.35 -5.16 23.27
N LEU A 5 -19.22 -6.13 23.54
CA LEU A 5 -19.10 -7.49 23.01
C LEU A 5 -19.20 -7.54 21.47
N GLY A 6 -20.05 -6.69 20.87
CA GLY A 6 -20.13 -6.54 19.42
C GLY A 6 -18.89 -5.91 18.78
N ILE A 7 -18.23 -4.99 19.47
CA ILE A 7 -16.98 -4.37 18.99
C ILE A 7 -15.82 -5.39 19.07
N PHE A 8 -15.72 -6.14 20.16
CA PHE A 8 -14.71 -7.20 20.31
C PHE A 8 -14.88 -8.31 19.27
N SER A 9 -16.12 -8.70 18.94
CA SER A 9 -16.36 -9.72 17.92
C SER A 9 -15.98 -9.24 16.51
N LEU A 10 -16.29 -7.99 16.15
CA LEU A 10 -15.87 -7.40 14.87
C LEU A 10 -14.34 -7.34 14.73
N PHE A 11 -13.65 -6.97 15.80
CA PHE A 11 -12.18 -6.96 15.82
C PHE A 11 -11.59 -8.38 15.71
N THR A 12 -12.24 -9.37 16.33
CA THR A 12 -11.79 -10.76 16.29
C THR A 12 -12.01 -11.36 14.90
N VAL A 13 -13.15 -11.09 14.26
CA VAL A 13 -13.44 -11.52 12.88
C VAL A 13 -12.47 -10.89 11.89
N SER A 14 -12.18 -9.59 12.02
CA SER A 14 -11.24 -8.92 11.11
C SER A 14 -9.81 -9.45 11.26
N LEU A 15 -9.35 -9.69 12.48
CA LEU A 15 -8.03 -10.27 12.74
C LEU A 15 -7.92 -11.72 12.22
N SER A 16 -8.99 -12.50 12.38
CA SER A 16 -9.06 -13.88 11.87
C SER A 16 -9.05 -13.92 10.34
N ALA A 17 -9.80 -13.01 9.70
CA ALA A 17 -9.79 -12.84 8.25
C ALA A 17 -8.40 -12.45 7.73
N MET A 18 -7.70 -11.54 8.41
CA MET A 18 -6.31 -11.20 8.06
C MET A 18 -5.38 -12.42 8.15
N GLY A 19 -5.53 -13.25 9.19
CA GLY A 19 -4.76 -14.50 9.31
C GLY A 19 -4.97 -15.42 8.10
N PHE A 20 -6.22 -15.61 7.68
CA PHE A 20 -6.58 -16.44 6.52
C PHE A 20 -6.05 -15.89 5.19
N LEU A 21 -6.18 -14.59 4.97
CA LEU A 21 -5.84 -13.96 3.70
C LEU A 21 -4.33 -13.89 3.43
N PHE A 22 -3.51 -13.79 4.48
CA PHE A 22 -2.06 -13.53 4.36
C PHE A 22 -1.16 -14.64 4.89
N GLY A 23 -1.72 -15.66 5.56
CA GLY A 23 -0.97 -16.76 6.17
C GLY A 23 -0.12 -16.35 7.38
N GLY A 24 -0.42 -15.18 7.97
CA GLY A 24 0.31 -14.58 9.10
C GLY A 24 0.84 -13.17 8.80
N ALA A 25 0.92 -12.34 9.84
CA ALA A 25 1.46 -10.98 9.76
C ALA A 25 2.99 -10.98 9.90
N GLY A 26 3.70 -11.25 8.79
CA GLY A 26 5.17 -11.15 8.75
C GLY A 26 5.66 -9.69 8.70
N ASN A 27 6.94 -9.48 9.02
CA ASN A 27 7.57 -8.15 9.03
C ASN A 27 7.39 -7.38 7.71
N LEU A 28 7.43 -8.06 6.55
CA LEU A 28 7.22 -7.44 5.24
C LEU A 28 5.81 -6.82 5.12
N LEU A 29 4.77 -7.53 5.57
CA LEU A 29 3.40 -7.03 5.52
C LEU A 29 3.23 -5.83 6.47
N MET A 30 3.83 -5.87 7.65
CA MET A 30 3.84 -4.73 8.57
C MET A 30 4.50 -3.49 7.95
N ILE A 31 5.69 -3.65 7.35
CA ILE A 31 6.41 -2.56 6.67
C ILE A 31 5.52 -1.96 5.57
N LEU A 32 4.88 -2.80 4.76
CA LEU A 32 3.99 -2.33 3.70
C LEU A 32 2.81 -1.52 4.27
N VAL A 33 2.11 -2.04 5.29
CA VAL A 33 0.96 -1.34 5.88
C VAL A 33 1.40 0.01 6.48
N THR A 34 2.57 0.07 7.12
CA THR A 34 3.14 1.32 7.62
C THR A 34 3.41 2.31 6.47
N LEU A 35 4.03 1.87 5.38
CA LEU A 35 4.27 2.73 4.21
C LEU A 35 2.97 3.20 3.56
N MET A 36 1.97 2.33 3.47
CA MET A 36 0.64 2.67 2.97
C MET A 36 -0.02 3.76 3.82
N ALA A 37 0.13 3.71 5.14
CA ALA A 37 -0.37 4.74 6.06
C ALA A 37 0.39 6.06 5.91
N ILE A 38 1.73 6.01 5.85
CA ILE A 38 2.57 7.20 5.64
C ILE A 38 2.22 7.88 4.31
N GLU A 39 2.09 7.12 3.22
CA GLU A 39 1.69 7.65 1.91
C GLU A 39 0.35 8.36 2.00
N LEU A 40 -0.66 7.73 2.64
CA LEU A 40 -1.99 8.30 2.74
C LEU A 40 -1.95 9.64 3.49
N ILE A 41 -1.17 9.73 4.57
CA ILE A 41 -0.99 10.94 5.37
C ILE A 41 -0.27 12.01 4.54
N CYS A 42 0.91 11.71 3.99
CA CYS A 42 1.71 12.67 3.21
C CYS A 42 0.94 13.23 2.02
N SER A 43 0.28 12.37 1.24
CA SER A 43 -0.50 12.78 0.08
C SER A 43 -1.72 13.61 0.47
N SER A 44 -2.36 13.29 1.59
CA SER A 44 -3.48 14.09 2.11
C SER A 44 -3.02 15.45 2.64
N LEU A 45 -1.87 15.52 3.33
CA LEU A 45 -1.27 16.79 3.76
C LEU A 45 -0.93 17.70 2.57
N ARG A 46 -0.30 17.15 1.52
CA ARG A 46 0.00 17.89 0.30
C ARG A 46 -1.27 18.44 -0.36
N GLU A 47 -2.32 17.64 -0.46
CA GLU A 47 -3.59 18.07 -1.04
C GLU A 47 -4.30 19.12 -0.19
N SER A 48 -4.17 19.04 1.13
CA SER A 48 -4.68 20.05 2.06
C SER A 48 -3.98 21.40 1.82
N LEU A 49 -2.65 21.41 1.73
CA LEU A 49 -1.85 22.61 1.46
C LEU A 49 -2.15 23.24 0.09
N THR A 50 -2.49 22.43 -0.90
CA THR A 50 -2.79 22.89 -2.27
C THR A 50 -4.27 23.17 -2.51
N GLY A 51 -5.14 22.98 -1.50
CA GLY A 51 -6.59 23.15 -1.63
C GLY A 51 -7.26 22.13 -2.56
N GLN A 52 -6.60 21.00 -2.83
CA GLN A 52 -7.07 19.97 -3.76
C GLN A 52 -7.65 18.73 -3.07
N LEU A 53 -7.69 18.73 -1.73
CA LEU A 53 -8.22 17.61 -0.96
C LEU A 53 -9.72 17.48 -1.19
N THR A 54 -10.11 16.40 -1.85
CA THR A 54 -11.50 16.08 -2.12
C THR A 54 -11.79 14.65 -1.70
N MET A 55 -13.00 14.41 -1.18
CA MET A 55 -13.42 13.07 -0.77
C MET A 55 -13.31 12.04 -1.90
N LYS A 56 -13.50 12.47 -3.15
CA LYS A 56 -13.32 11.63 -4.34
C LYS A 56 -11.86 11.19 -4.53
N ARG A 57 -10.88 12.08 -4.33
CA ARG A 57 -9.45 11.74 -4.45
C ARG A 57 -9.00 10.85 -3.28
N PHE A 58 -9.46 11.17 -2.07
CA PHE A 58 -9.18 10.38 -0.88
C PHE A 58 -9.75 8.96 -0.99
N SER A 59 -11.02 8.80 -1.38
CA SER A 59 -11.63 7.48 -1.56
C SER A 59 -10.97 6.70 -2.69
N THR A 60 -10.55 7.37 -3.77
CA THR A 60 -9.78 6.73 -4.86
C THR A 60 -8.46 6.14 -4.34
N ARG A 61 -7.74 6.85 -3.46
CA ARG A 61 -6.54 6.31 -2.81
C ARG A 61 -6.85 5.10 -1.94
N LEU A 62 -7.90 5.17 -1.12
CA LEU A 62 -8.31 4.04 -0.28
C LEU A 62 -8.71 2.81 -1.09
N VAL A 63 -9.47 2.98 -2.16
CA VAL A 63 -9.86 1.87 -3.05
C VAL A 63 -8.62 1.20 -3.65
N ARG A 64 -7.63 1.98 -4.12
CA ARG A 64 -6.38 1.42 -4.63
C ARG A 64 -5.64 0.60 -3.58
N LYS A 65 -5.59 1.08 -2.33
CA LYS A 65 -4.96 0.37 -1.21
C LYS A 65 -5.69 -0.94 -0.87
N ILE A 66 -7.02 -0.94 -0.88
CA ILE A 66 -7.82 -2.17 -0.71
C ILE A 66 -7.50 -3.18 -1.82
N VAL A 67 -7.45 -2.73 -3.07
CA VAL A 67 -7.11 -3.60 -4.21
C VAL A 67 -5.68 -4.16 -4.08
N THR A 68 -4.71 -3.35 -3.68
CA THR A 68 -3.34 -3.80 -3.39
C THR A 68 -3.32 -4.93 -2.37
N VAL A 69 -4.05 -4.77 -1.26
CA VAL A 69 -4.15 -5.78 -0.20
C VAL A 69 -4.83 -7.06 -0.72
N SER A 70 -5.86 -6.93 -1.57
CA SER A 70 -6.49 -8.08 -2.24
C SER A 70 -5.53 -8.83 -3.17
N LEU A 71 -4.68 -8.12 -3.92
CA LEU A 71 -3.69 -8.74 -4.82
C LEU A 71 -2.61 -9.50 -4.04
N ILE A 72 -2.20 -9.01 -2.87
CA ILE A 72 -1.28 -9.73 -1.98
C ILE A 72 -1.95 -11.00 -1.42
N SER A 73 -3.23 -10.94 -1.07
CA SER A 73 -3.96 -12.13 -0.66
C SER A 73 -4.07 -13.16 -1.79
N MET A 74 -4.28 -12.71 -3.02
CA MET A 74 -4.25 -13.59 -4.19
C MET A 74 -2.87 -14.24 -4.38
N ALA A 75 -1.78 -13.48 -4.18
CA ALA A 75 -0.41 -14.02 -4.21
C ALA A 75 -0.18 -15.08 -3.12
N HIS A 76 -0.71 -14.86 -1.92
CA HIS A 76 -0.67 -15.86 -0.85
C HIS A 76 -1.43 -17.14 -1.22
N PHE A 77 -2.59 -17.04 -1.88
CA PHE A 77 -3.29 -18.24 -2.37
C PHE A 77 -2.47 -19.00 -3.40
N PHE A 78 -1.74 -18.31 -4.28
CA PHE A 78 -0.79 -18.99 -5.17
C PHE A 78 0.33 -19.69 -4.40
N ASP A 79 0.85 -19.10 -3.32
CA ASP A 79 1.84 -19.79 -2.49
C ASP A 79 1.30 -21.07 -1.86
N VAL A 80 0.04 -21.06 -1.41
CA VAL A 80 -0.63 -22.24 -0.85
C VAL A 80 -0.83 -23.31 -1.93
N MET A 81 -1.27 -22.92 -3.13
CA MET A 81 -1.50 -23.87 -4.23
C MET A 81 -0.20 -24.47 -4.78
N LEU A 82 0.84 -23.65 -4.94
CA LEU A 82 2.12 -24.05 -5.54
C LEU A 82 3.15 -24.53 -4.50
N LYS A 83 2.82 -24.46 -3.21
CA LYS A 83 3.70 -24.81 -2.08
C LYS A 83 5.05 -24.08 -2.11
N THR A 84 5.03 -22.80 -2.49
CA THR A 84 6.23 -21.95 -2.61
C THR A 84 6.64 -21.28 -1.29
N ASN A 85 6.07 -21.72 -0.16
CA ASN A 85 6.42 -21.26 1.19
C ASN A 85 6.41 -19.73 1.39
N GLY A 86 5.53 -19.01 0.69
CA GLY A 86 5.37 -17.56 0.84
C GLY A 86 6.21 -16.71 -0.12
N MET A 87 7.03 -17.32 -0.99
CA MET A 87 7.93 -16.59 -1.90
C MET A 87 7.17 -15.66 -2.86
N ILE A 88 6.01 -16.06 -3.36
CA ILE A 88 5.22 -15.27 -4.32
C ILE A 88 4.57 -14.07 -3.63
N LYS A 89 3.99 -14.29 -2.44
CA LYS A 89 3.42 -13.26 -1.57
C LYS A 89 4.50 -12.26 -1.16
N ASP A 90 5.67 -12.73 -0.74
CA ASP A 90 6.75 -11.84 -0.29
C ASP A 90 7.26 -10.98 -1.44
N LEU A 91 7.40 -11.54 -2.65
CA LEU A 91 7.73 -10.77 -3.85
C LEU A 91 6.66 -9.71 -4.16
N ALA A 92 5.38 -10.06 -4.07
CA ALA A 92 4.28 -9.12 -4.27
C ALA A 92 4.31 -7.99 -3.21
N ILE A 93 4.56 -8.32 -1.94
CA ILE A 93 4.69 -7.32 -0.88
C ILE A 93 5.87 -6.39 -1.14
N ILE A 94 7.04 -6.92 -1.51
CA ILE A 94 8.23 -6.11 -1.84
C ILE A 94 7.93 -5.17 -3.02
N PHE A 95 7.24 -5.65 -4.06
CA PHE A 95 6.81 -4.81 -5.17
C PHE A 95 5.96 -3.63 -4.70
N TYR A 96 4.98 -3.88 -3.82
CA TYR A 96 4.13 -2.82 -3.29
C TYR A 96 4.84 -1.90 -2.29
N ILE A 97 5.84 -2.39 -1.55
CA ILE A 97 6.73 -1.56 -0.72
C ILE A 97 7.42 -0.52 -1.62
N ILE A 98 8.03 -0.97 -2.72
CA ILE A 98 8.69 -0.08 -3.69
C ILE A 98 7.68 0.91 -4.27
N TYR A 99 6.46 0.47 -4.60
CA TYR A 99 5.41 1.31 -5.14
C TYR A 99 4.91 2.39 -4.16
N GLU A 100 4.75 2.06 -2.88
CA GLU A 100 4.37 3.04 -1.84
C GLU A 100 5.53 3.99 -1.52
N SER A 101 6.77 3.49 -1.46
CA SER A 101 7.97 4.33 -1.35
C SER A 101 8.07 5.34 -2.50
N TYR A 102 7.82 4.90 -3.74
CA TYR A 102 7.76 5.78 -4.92
C TYR A 102 6.74 6.91 -4.73
N GLN A 103 5.54 6.59 -4.25
CA GLN A 103 4.48 7.59 -4.04
C GLN A 103 4.88 8.61 -2.95
N ILE A 104 5.47 8.16 -1.85
CA ILE A 104 5.97 9.03 -0.78
C ILE A 104 7.04 9.99 -1.32
N VAL A 105 8.03 9.46 -2.05
CA VAL A 105 9.09 10.27 -2.67
C VAL A 105 8.50 11.27 -3.68
N SER A 106 7.55 10.84 -4.51
CA SER A 106 6.87 11.74 -5.46
C SER A 106 6.12 12.87 -4.74
N THR A 107 5.49 12.58 -3.59
CA THR A 107 4.80 13.60 -2.79
C THR A 107 5.79 14.56 -2.12
N ALA A 108 6.91 14.05 -1.59
CA ALA A 108 7.97 14.88 -1.03
C ALA A 108 8.59 15.81 -2.10
N ASN A 109 8.82 15.32 -3.31
CA ASN A 109 9.34 16.12 -4.42
C ASN A 109 8.35 17.24 -4.79
N ALA A 110 7.06 16.90 -4.84
CA ALA A 110 6.01 17.86 -5.14
C ALA A 110 5.79 18.91 -4.02
N LEU A 111 6.30 18.66 -2.81
CA LEU A 111 6.32 19.61 -1.70
C LEU A 111 7.63 20.43 -1.64
N GLY A 112 8.57 20.21 -2.56
CA GLY A 112 9.86 20.90 -2.59
C GLY A 112 10.86 20.40 -1.54
N ILE A 113 10.61 19.21 -0.94
CA ILE A 113 11.56 18.60 -0.02
C ILE A 113 12.75 18.09 -0.83
N PRO A 114 14.01 18.43 -0.47
CA PRO A 114 15.18 18.00 -1.21
C PRO A 114 15.31 16.47 -1.18
N ILE A 115 15.35 15.86 -2.36
CA ILE A 115 15.51 14.41 -2.55
C ILE A 115 16.76 14.21 -3.43
N PRO A 116 17.58 13.17 -3.17
CA PRO A 116 18.74 12.88 -4.01
C PRO A 116 18.36 12.70 -5.49
N GLN A 117 19.15 13.30 -6.38
CA GLN A 117 18.92 13.29 -7.84
C GLN A 117 18.68 11.88 -8.40
N LEU A 118 19.40 10.89 -7.86
CA LEU A 118 19.27 9.47 -8.22
C LEU A 118 17.82 8.97 -8.16
N PHE A 119 17.05 9.40 -7.16
CA PHE A 119 15.65 9.01 -7.07
C PHE A 119 14.82 9.68 -8.17
N ILE A 120 15.03 10.98 -8.41
CA ILE A 120 14.33 11.74 -9.44
C ILE A 120 14.55 11.13 -10.83
N ASP A 121 15.79 10.75 -11.15
CA ASP A 121 16.14 10.12 -12.42
C ASP A 121 15.44 8.76 -12.60
N VAL A 122 15.34 7.98 -11.52
CA VAL A 122 14.59 6.71 -11.51
C VAL A 122 13.08 6.95 -11.71
N LEU A 123 12.50 7.99 -11.08
CA LEU A 123 11.10 8.35 -11.27
C LEU A 123 10.82 8.69 -12.75
N ASP A 124 11.67 9.50 -13.38
CA ASP A 124 11.51 9.93 -14.77
C ASP A 124 11.72 8.78 -15.75
N MET A 125 12.65 7.86 -15.49
CA MET A 125 12.82 6.64 -16.26
C MET A 125 11.57 5.75 -16.22
N LEU A 126 10.96 5.56 -15.04
CA LEU A 126 9.73 4.78 -14.89
C LEU A 126 8.57 5.42 -15.65
N LYS A 127 8.40 6.74 -15.50
CA LYS A 127 7.36 7.50 -16.20
C LYS A 127 7.50 7.40 -17.71
N ASN A 128 8.73 7.47 -18.24
CA ASN A 128 8.99 7.35 -19.68
C ASN A 128 8.79 5.93 -20.23
N LYS A 129 9.13 4.90 -19.45
CA LYS A 129 8.89 3.49 -19.84
C LYS A 129 7.40 3.13 -19.82
N LEU A 130 6.62 3.64 -18.86
CA LEU A 130 5.18 3.39 -18.77
C LEU A 130 4.35 4.24 -19.74
N ARG A 131 4.87 5.37 -20.23
CA ARG A 131 4.20 6.21 -21.25
C ARG A 131 4.44 5.76 -22.69
N LYS A 132 5.21 4.69 -22.93
CA LYS A 132 5.19 4.01 -24.24
C LYS A 132 3.85 3.28 -24.38
N LYS A 133 2.84 4.06 -24.78
CA LYS A 133 1.63 3.52 -25.39
C LYS A 133 2.07 2.84 -26.70
N PRO A 134 1.66 1.59 -26.99
CA PRO A 134 1.56 1.17 -28.38
C PRO A 134 0.56 2.07 -29.12
#